data_AF-A0A1H8K8D9-F1
#
_entry.id   AF-A0A1H8K8D9-F1
#
_cell.length_a   1.000
_cell.length_b   1.000
_cell.length_c   1.000
_cell.angle_alpha   90.00
_cell.angle_beta   90.00
_cell.angle_gamma   90.00
#
_symmetry.space_group_name_H-M   'P 1'
#
loop_
_entity.id
_entity.type
_entity.pdbx_description
1 polymer ?
#
loop_
_entity_poly.entity_id
_entity_poly.type
_entity_poly.pdbx_seq_one_letter_code
_entity_poly.pdbx_strand_id
1 'polypeptide(L)'
;MKRGNPLARRTPLKQGKPPERKTPLKSASNLERRAPLKPRSKKQEAKYRVRRVLVAELLAERPVCERCHAARSTDVHEPRMRSRGADINDPDQCVCLCRDCHRWVHDHPAAATAEGWLIPSWEAAS
;
A
#
# COMPACT_ATOMS: atom_id res chain seq x y z
N MET A 1 25.30 -8.69 11.30
CA MET A 1 24.54 -8.95 12.54
C MET A 1 24.32 -10.45 12.69
N LYS A 2 24.74 -11.06 13.82
CA LYS A 2 24.52 -12.49 14.08
C LYS A 2 23.04 -12.70 14.43
N ARG A 3 22.30 -13.42 13.59
CA ARG A 3 20.90 -13.77 13.85
C ARG A 3 20.85 -14.73 15.04
N GLY A 4 20.18 -14.36 16.11
CA GLY A 4 19.87 -15.27 17.21
C GLY A 4 19.04 -16.45 16.69
N ASN A 5 19.31 -17.64 17.22
CA ASN A 5 18.59 -18.86 16.87
C ASN A 5 17.07 -18.63 17.09
N PRO A 6 16.19 -18.90 16.11
CA PRO A 6 14.75 -18.75 16.32
C PRO A 6 14.33 -19.58 17.55
N LEU A 7 13.47 -19.00 18.40
CA LEU A 7 12.94 -19.73 19.55
C LEU A 7 12.28 -21.02 19.05
N ALA A 8 12.94 -22.15 19.32
CA ALA A 8 12.37 -23.46 19.03
C ALA A 8 11.09 -23.61 19.85
N ARG A 9 9.94 -23.78 19.17
CA ARG A 9 8.67 -24.07 19.86
C ARG A 9 8.83 -25.39 20.60
N ARG A 10 8.87 -25.33 21.93
CA ARG A 10 9.01 -26.51 22.79
C ARG A 10 7.77 -27.43 22.76
N THR A 11 6.64 -26.93 22.27
CA THR A 11 5.37 -27.67 22.26
C THR A 11 4.67 -27.54 20.89
N PRO A 12 4.33 -28.66 20.24
CA PRO A 12 3.46 -28.66 19.06
C PRO A 12 2.09 -28.06 19.41
N LEU A 13 1.51 -27.27 18.50
CA LEU A 13 0.11 -26.85 18.63
C LEU A 13 -0.77 -28.09 18.55
N LYS A 14 -1.43 -28.46 19.64
CA LYS A 14 -2.48 -29.47 19.62
C LYS A 14 -3.70 -28.85 18.92
N GLN A 15 -4.09 -29.42 17.78
CA GLN A 15 -5.30 -29.01 17.08
C GLN A 15 -6.50 -29.32 17.99
N GLY A 16 -7.17 -28.28 18.51
CA GLY A 16 -8.42 -28.43 19.25
C GLY A 16 -9.56 -28.89 18.32
N LYS A 17 -10.71 -29.24 18.90
CA LYS A 17 -11.91 -29.48 18.09
C LYS A 17 -12.24 -28.23 17.27
N PRO A 18 -12.65 -28.38 16.00
CA PRO A 18 -13.15 -27.27 15.21
C PRO A 18 -14.27 -26.55 15.97
N PRO A 19 -14.34 -25.21 15.93
CA PRO A 19 -15.43 -24.49 16.56
C PRO A 19 -16.77 -24.93 15.96
N GLU A 20 -17.64 -25.48 16.80
CA GLU A 20 -18.99 -25.89 16.41
C GLU A 20 -19.94 -24.69 16.43
N ARG A 21 -20.68 -24.48 15.34
CA ARG A 21 -21.63 -23.37 15.21
C ARG A 21 -22.88 -23.65 16.04
N LYS A 22 -23.01 -23.02 17.22
CA LYS A 22 -24.15 -23.21 18.13
C LYS A 22 -25.45 -22.53 17.67
N THR A 23 -25.37 -21.51 16.83
CA THR A 23 -26.52 -20.71 16.38
C THR A 23 -26.69 -20.77 14.86
N PRO A 24 -27.91 -20.98 14.34
CA PRO A 24 -28.19 -20.82 12.92
C PRO A 24 -27.92 -19.39 12.46
N LEU A 25 -27.26 -19.22 11.31
CA LEU A 25 -27.18 -17.91 10.66
C LEU A 25 -28.60 -17.52 10.25
N LYS A 26 -29.10 -16.38 10.76
CA LYS A 26 -30.34 -15.78 10.28
C LYS A 26 -30.02 -15.00 9.01
N SER A 27 -30.65 -15.36 7.89
CA SER A 27 -30.59 -14.52 6.69
C SER A 27 -31.32 -13.21 6.98
N ALA A 28 -30.60 -12.09 7.00
CA ALA A 28 -31.24 -10.79 6.94
C ALA A 28 -31.95 -10.63 5.58
N SER A 29 -33.04 -9.86 5.55
CA SER A 29 -33.68 -9.46 4.30
C SER A 29 -32.69 -8.77 3.37
N ASN A 30 -32.99 -8.75 2.07
CA ASN A 30 -32.19 -8.03 1.10
C ASN A 30 -32.00 -6.58 1.56
N LEU A 31 -30.77 -6.07 1.46
CA LEU A 31 -30.48 -4.69 1.76
C LEU A 31 -31.24 -3.82 0.73
N GLU A 32 -32.30 -3.15 1.17
CA GLU A 32 -33.07 -2.16 0.39
C GLU A 32 -32.12 -1.01 0.02
N ARG A 33 -31.39 -1.15 -1.10
CA ARG A 33 -30.40 -0.16 -1.54
C ARG A 33 -31.10 1.05 -2.16
N ARG A 34 -31.27 2.11 -1.38
CA ARG A 34 -31.86 3.39 -1.82
C ARG A 34 -30.88 4.31 -2.55
N ALA A 35 -29.57 4.07 -2.44
CA ALA A 35 -28.53 4.90 -3.03
C ALA A 35 -27.32 4.08 -3.52
N PRO A 36 -26.61 4.52 -4.58
CA PRO A 36 -25.35 3.93 -5.00
C PRO A 36 -24.30 3.92 -3.88
N LEU A 37 -23.43 2.90 -3.88
CA LEU A 37 -22.31 2.84 -2.95
C LEU A 37 -21.35 4.00 -3.22
N LYS A 38 -20.93 4.70 -2.16
CA LYS A 38 -19.92 5.75 -2.28
C LYS A 38 -18.60 5.15 -2.77
N PRO A 39 -17.88 5.82 -3.69
CA PRO A 39 -16.62 5.30 -4.20
C PRO A 39 -15.52 5.25 -3.12
N ARG A 40 -15.62 6.10 -2.09
CA ARG A 40 -14.71 6.12 -0.94
C ARG A 40 -15.46 6.39 0.36
N SER A 41 -14.90 5.91 1.47
CA SER A 41 -15.39 6.25 2.81
C SER A 41 -15.07 7.71 3.16
N LYS A 42 -15.82 8.31 4.09
CA LYS A 42 -15.55 9.68 4.59
C LYS A 42 -14.11 9.83 5.11
N LYS A 43 -13.60 8.80 5.79
CA LYS A 43 -12.22 8.75 6.31
C LYS A 43 -11.19 8.78 5.17
N GLN A 44 -11.40 8.01 4.11
CA GLN A 44 -10.53 8.01 2.94
C GLN A 44 -10.60 9.35 2.20
N GLU A 45 -11.79 9.92 2.03
CA GLU A 45 -11.94 11.22 1.37
C GLU A 45 -11.18 12.34 2.11
N ALA A 46 -11.23 12.35 3.45
CA ALA A 46 -10.45 13.30 4.25
C ALA A 46 -8.94 13.17 4.01
N LYS A 47 -8.40 11.94 3.95
CA LYS A 47 -7.00 11.71 3.59
C LYS A 47 -6.67 12.24 2.20
N TYR A 48 -7.53 11.97 1.22
CA TYR A 48 -7.32 12.39 -0.17
C TYR A 48 -7.36 13.91 -0.37
N ARG A 49 -8.03 14.67 0.51
CA ARG A 49 -7.96 16.13 0.47
C ARG A 49 -6.54 16.64 0.75
N VAL A 50 -5.91 16.11 1.80
CA VAL A 50 -4.51 16.41 2.14
C VAL A 50 -3.58 15.93 1.02
N ARG A 51 -3.78 14.69 0.55
CA ARG A 51 -2.97 14.12 -0.52
C ARG A 51 -2.95 14.96 -1.80
N ARG A 52 -4.08 15.53 -2.21
CA ARG A 52 -4.12 16.33 -3.45
C ARG A 52 -3.21 17.55 -3.40
N VAL A 53 -3.14 18.21 -2.25
CA VAL A 53 -2.24 19.35 -2.03
C VAL A 53 -0.79 18.86 -2.07
N LEU A 54 -0.48 17.80 -1.32
CA LEU A 54 0.84 17.19 -1.30
C LEU A 54 1.32 16.75 -2.70
N VAL A 55 0.46 16.13 -3.51
CA VAL A 55 0.80 15.74 -4.89
C VAL A 55 1.20 16.96 -5.72
N ALA A 56 0.43 18.04 -5.63
CA ALA A 56 0.72 19.25 -6.39
C ALA A 56 2.05 19.89 -5.96
N GLU A 57 2.32 19.94 -4.65
CA GLU A 57 3.57 20.44 -4.07
C GLU A 57 4.77 19.59 -4.52
N LEU A 58 4.70 18.27 -4.37
CA LEU A 58 5.79 17.36 -4.74
C LEU A 58 6.11 17.40 -6.23
N LEU A 59 5.10 17.50 -7.11
CA LEU A 59 5.32 17.59 -8.56
C LEU A 59 5.88 18.96 -8.99
N ALA A 60 5.64 20.01 -8.21
CA ALA A 60 6.24 21.32 -8.43
C ALA A 60 7.70 21.36 -7.93
N GLU A 61 7.97 20.77 -6.77
CA GLU A 61 9.31 20.69 -6.16
C GLU A 61 10.24 19.73 -6.92
N ARG A 62 9.71 18.59 -7.38
CA ARG A 62 10.45 17.53 -8.07
C ARG A 62 9.93 17.33 -9.51
N PRO A 63 10.13 18.32 -10.40
CA PRO A 63 9.48 18.34 -11.71
C PRO A 63 10.08 17.37 -12.73
N VAL A 64 11.25 16.79 -12.46
CA VAL A 64 11.94 15.82 -13.31
C VAL A 64 11.88 14.44 -12.68
N CYS A 65 11.60 13.42 -13.49
CA CYS A 65 11.46 12.04 -13.07
C CYS A 65 12.70 11.56 -12.31
N GLU A 66 12.50 11.09 -11.09
CA GLU A 66 13.59 10.63 -10.21
C GLU A 66 14.22 9.31 -10.67
N ARG A 67 13.58 8.56 -11.59
CA ARG A 67 14.13 7.31 -12.14
C ARG A 67 14.95 7.49 -13.42
N CYS A 68 14.41 8.20 -14.40
CA CYS A 68 15.09 8.37 -15.69
C CYS A 68 15.83 9.69 -15.85
N HIS A 69 15.60 10.66 -14.97
CA HIS A 69 16.19 12.00 -14.98
C HIS A 69 16.06 12.78 -16.30
N ALA A 70 15.14 12.37 -17.18
CA ALA A 70 15.00 12.92 -18.53
C ALA A 70 13.60 13.49 -18.80
N ALA A 71 12.55 12.85 -18.28
CA ALA A 71 11.17 13.25 -18.53
C ALA A 71 10.56 14.02 -17.35
N ARG A 72 9.52 14.81 -17.62
CA ARG A 72 8.75 15.49 -16.57
C ARG A 72 8.04 14.49 -15.66
N SER A 73 8.07 14.74 -14.36
CA SER A 73 7.28 14.02 -13.36
C SER A 73 5.78 14.32 -13.54
N THR A 74 4.98 13.27 -13.58
CA THR A 74 3.51 13.37 -13.70
C THR A 74 2.77 12.61 -12.62
N ASP A 75 3.46 11.69 -11.95
CA ASP A 75 2.89 10.77 -10.98
C ASP A 75 3.75 10.75 -9.72
N VAL A 76 3.09 10.76 -8.57
CA VAL A 76 3.76 10.52 -7.29
C VAL A 76 3.55 9.06 -6.93
N HIS A 77 4.64 8.32 -6.85
CA HIS A 77 4.68 6.90 -6.53
C HIS A 77 5.14 6.69 -5.09
N GLU A 78 4.51 5.75 -4.38
CA GLU A 78 4.97 5.31 -3.06
C GLU A 78 5.74 3.97 -3.20
N PRO A 79 7.09 3.96 -3.05
CA PRO A 79 7.88 2.73 -3.21
C PRO A 79 7.40 1.62 -2.28
N ARG A 80 7.08 1.96 -1.03
CA ARG A 80 6.22 1.10 -0.20
C ARG A 80 4.79 1.34 -0.61
N MET A 81 4.15 0.34 -1.20
CA MET A 81 2.75 0.48 -1.61
C MET A 81 1.85 0.76 -0.40
N ARG A 82 0.81 1.58 -0.59
CA ARG A 82 -0.23 1.86 0.44
C ARG A 82 -0.85 0.61 1.07
N SER A 83 -0.97 -0.48 0.31
CA SER A 83 -1.51 -1.76 0.80
C SER A 83 -0.58 -2.46 1.79
N ARG A 84 0.68 -2.02 1.86
CA ARG A 84 1.76 -2.52 2.72
C ARG A 84 2.12 -1.54 3.84
N GLY A 85 1.25 -0.56 4.09
CA GLY A 85 1.35 0.30 5.28
C GLY A 85 2.05 1.65 5.05
N ALA A 86 2.31 2.05 3.81
CA ALA A 86 2.76 3.43 3.56
C ALA A 86 1.71 4.46 3.95
N ASP A 87 2.15 5.58 4.50
CA ASP A 87 1.30 6.74 4.70
C ASP A 87 1.29 7.59 3.43
N ILE A 88 0.11 7.69 2.82
CA ILE A 88 -0.12 8.46 1.61
C ILE A 88 0.17 9.96 1.80
N ASN A 89 0.17 10.45 3.04
CA ASN A 89 0.41 11.86 3.35
C ASN A 89 1.85 12.15 3.79
N ASP A 90 2.74 11.14 3.78
CA ASP A 90 4.14 11.30 4.13
C ASP A 90 4.98 11.58 2.86
N PRO A 91 5.52 12.80 2.67
CA PRO A 91 6.32 13.14 1.49
C PRO A 91 7.60 12.31 1.38
N ASP A 92 8.16 11.82 2.49
CA ASP A 92 9.41 11.06 2.51
C ASP A 92 9.20 9.63 1.97
N GLN A 93 7.96 9.16 1.96
CA GLN A 93 7.56 7.89 1.37
C GLN A 93 7.14 8.01 -0.10
N CYS A 94 7.34 9.18 -0.71
CA CYS A 94 6.93 9.49 -2.07
C CYS A 94 8.13 9.80 -2.97
N VAL A 95 8.08 9.32 -4.21
CA VAL A 95 8.97 9.71 -5.31
C VAL A 95 8.15 10.18 -6.51
N CYS A 96 8.69 11.09 -7.29
CA CYS A 96 8.05 11.70 -8.45
C CYS A 96 8.59 11.06 -9.74
N LEU A 97 7.70 10.42 -10.51
CA LEU A 97 8.04 9.68 -11.72
C LEU A 97 7.27 10.22 -12.94
N CYS A 98 7.85 10.08 -14.12
CA CYS A 98 7.08 10.19 -15.37
C CYS A 98 6.15 8.99 -15.53
N ARG A 99 5.12 9.13 -16.36
CA ARG A 99 4.13 8.07 -16.62
C ARG A 99 4.76 6.74 -17.04
N ASP A 100 5.78 6.76 -17.90
CA ASP A 100 6.42 5.54 -18.40
C ASP A 100 7.23 4.82 -17.32
N CYS A 101 7.97 5.56 -16.50
CA CYS A 101 8.69 4.98 -15.37
C CYS A 101 7.72 4.45 -14.30
N HIS A 102 6.66 5.19 -13.99
CA HIS A 102 5.62 4.73 -13.07
C HIS A 102 4.99 3.42 -13.56
N ARG A 103 4.67 3.32 -14.86
CA ARG A 103 4.16 2.08 -15.45
C ARG A 103 5.18 0.95 -15.37
N TRP A 104 6.43 1.21 -15.75
CA TRP A 104 7.50 0.22 -15.71
C TRP A 104 7.66 -0.40 -14.32
N VAL A 105 7.58 0.41 -13.26
CA VAL A 105 7.68 -0.03 -11.85
C VAL A 105 6.61 -1.07 -11.51
N HIS A 106 5.39 -0.91 -12.02
CA HIS A 106 4.31 -1.88 -11.80
C HIS A 106 4.36 -3.08 -12.73
N ASP A 107 4.85 -2.90 -13.96
CA ASP A 107 4.96 -3.98 -14.96
C ASP A 107 6.17 -4.90 -14.67
N HIS A 108 7.20 -4.42 -13.98
CA HIS A 108 8.45 -5.15 -13.70
C HIS A 108 8.78 -5.21 -12.20
N PRO A 109 7.90 -5.79 -11.35
CA PRO A 109 8.02 -5.66 -9.90
C PRO A 109 9.31 -6.27 -9.32
N ALA A 110 9.83 -7.35 -9.90
CA ALA A 110 11.09 -7.95 -9.45
C ALA A 110 12.30 -7.02 -9.70
N ALA A 111 12.39 -6.43 -10.90
CA ALA A 111 13.44 -5.46 -11.23
C ALA A 111 13.26 -4.18 -10.43
N ALA A 112 12.03 -3.68 -10.32
CA ALA A 112 11.71 -2.51 -9.52
C ALA A 112 12.07 -2.68 -8.04
N THR A 113 11.85 -3.85 -7.45
CA THR A 113 12.32 -4.12 -6.08
C THR A 113 13.84 -4.20 -6.00
N ALA A 114 14.51 -4.85 -6.94
CA ALA A 114 15.98 -4.90 -6.95
C ALA A 114 16.63 -3.51 -7.10
N GLU A 115 15.98 -2.60 -7.82
CA GLU A 115 16.40 -1.22 -8.04
C GLU A 115 15.91 -0.23 -6.96
N GLY A 116 15.12 -0.69 -5.97
CA GLY A 116 14.61 0.16 -4.87
C GLY A 116 13.34 0.97 -5.18
N TRP A 117 12.73 0.79 -6.35
CA TRP A 117 11.47 1.43 -6.74
C TRP A 117 10.22 0.76 -6.14
N LEU A 118 10.35 -0.45 -5.58
CA LEU A 118 9.31 -1.13 -4.83
C LEU A 118 9.87 -1.78 -3.56
N ILE A 119 9.31 -1.44 -2.42
CA ILE A 119 9.67 -2.03 -1.13
C ILE A 119 8.73 -3.22 -0.85
N PRO A 120 9.26 -4.45 -0.77
CA PRO A 120 8.46 -5.63 -0.54
C PRO A 120 7.94 -5.68 0.90
N SER A 121 6.85 -6.41 1.14
CA SER A 121 6.16 -6.39 2.43
C SER A 121 6.89 -7.07 3.58
N TRP A 122 7.98 -7.81 3.30
CA TRP A 122 8.81 -8.47 4.30
C TRP A 122 9.98 -7.61 4.77
N GLU A 123 10.22 -6.44 4.16
CA GLU A 123 11.20 -5.48 4.65
C GLU A 123 10.60 -4.58 5.73
N ALA A 124 11.36 -4.38 6.80
CA ALA A 124 10.98 -3.45 7.87
C ALA A 124 10.96 -2.00 7.36
N ALA A 125 10.17 -1.15 8.00
CA ALA A 125 10.35 0.30 7.86
C ALA A 125 11.74 0.66 8.38
N SER A 126 12.65 0.99 7.47
CA SER A 126 13.87 1.73 7.79
C SER A 126 13.53 3.18 8.06
#